data_AF-A0A936EMR5-F1
#
_entry.id   AF-A0A936EMR5-F1
#
_cell.length_a   1.000
_cell.length_b   1.000
_cell.length_c   1.000
_cell.angle_alpha   90.00
_cell.angle_beta   90.00
_cell.angle_gamma   90.00
#
_symmetry.space_group_name_H-M   'P 1'
#
loop_
_entity.id
_entity.type
_entity.pdbx_description
1 polymer ?
#
loop_
_entity_poly.entity_id
_entity_poly.type
_entity_poly.pdbx_seq_one_letter_code
_entity_poly.pdbx_strand_id
1 'polypeptide(L)'
;MQNSTATKNQAIFKMRIKMDNFKRLKIIHFFPWSSWGTLGGTEKYILEIARYQSEIHDVSIVYPLQNQQHIEIIKKEYFTEIILPDSNPTANKWIAYGIKYSEAAASWEKLITLNKYDLVHFHCYEPYQLPYIKAARKQALKIIFTPHIVNFTCTNGNLINGLDKSVCDGEILVNRCNKCLNYREQNTPVGNLKQIINLSFKKWNFKKATNNFDKIMVLNEHYAGVLVHNKIMKKKLF
;
A
#
# COMPACT_ATOMS: atom_id res chain seq x y z
N MET A 1 3.12 23.17 -35.24
CA MET A 1 3.11 22.38 -33.98
C MET A 1 4.53 22.27 -33.38
N GLN A 2 5.19 23.39 -33.03
CA GLN A 2 6.59 23.37 -32.52
C GLN A 2 6.78 24.05 -31.14
N ASN A 3 5.70 24.46 -30.44
CA ASN A 3 5.80 25.22 -29.18
C ASN A 3 5.63 24.41 -27.88
N SER A 4 5.49 23.07 -27.93
CA SER A 4 5.21 22.27 -26.70
C SER A 4 6.45 21.69 -26.00
N THR A 5 7.58 21.58 -26.69
CA THR A 5 8.83 21.00 -26.15
C THR A 5 9.66 22.01 -25.37
N ALA A 6 9.70 23.27 -25.81
CA ALA A 6 10.43 24.35 -25.12
C ALA A 6 9.85 24.68 -23.73
N THR A 7 8.52 24.62 -23.58
CA THR A 7 7.81 24.85 -22.31
C THR A 7 8.00 23.70 -21.31
N LYS A 8 8.02 22.45 -21.77
CA LYS A 8 8.37 21.28 -20.94
C LYS A 8 9.79 21.35 -20.38
N ASN A 9 10.76 21.73 -21.22
CA ASN A 9 12.16 21.81 -20.80
C ASN A 9 12.42 22.96 -19.82
N GLN A 10 11.74 24.10 -19.98
CA GLN A 10 11.80 25.19 -18.99
C GLN A 10 11.16 24.84 -17.64
N ALA A 11 10.07 24.05 -17.63
CA ALA A 11 9.46 23.58 -16.39
C ALA A 11 10.36 22.58 -15.65
N ILE A 12 10.96 21.63 -16.37
CA ILE A 12 11.93 20.67 -15.83
C ILE A 12 13.17 21.40 -15.30
N PHE A 13 13.68 22.41 -16.01
CA PHE A 13 14.85 23.18 -15.61
C PHE A 13 14.58 24.07 -14.37
N LYS A 14 13.43 24.76 -14.31
CA LYS A 14 13.01 25.52 -13.12
C LYS A 14 12.75 24.61 -11.91
N MET A 15 12.27 23.40 -12.14
CA MET A 15 12.08 22.40 -11.09
C MET A 15 13.45 21.92 -10.56
N ARG A 16 14.43 21.67 -11.44
CA ARG A 16 15.82 21.33 -11.08
C ARG A 16 16.51 22.41 -10.24
N ILE A 17 16.42 23.69 -10.62
CA ILE A 17 17.06 24.79 -9.87
C ILE A 17 16.46 24.96 -8.45
N LYS A 18 15.18 24.63 -8.25
CA LYS A 18 14.58 24.62 -6.90
C LYS A 18 15.01 23.42 -6.04
N MET A 19 15.65 22.41 -6.62
CA MET A 19 16.02 21.18 -5.92
C MET A 19 17.43 21.22 -5.31
N ASP A 20 18.29 22.14 -5.74
CA ASP A 20 19.66 22.26 -5.21
C ASP A 20 19.72 22.63 -3.72
N ASN A 21 18.61 23.07 -3.13
CA ASN A 21 18.46 23.36 -1.69
C ASN A 21 17.59 22.35 -0.93
N PHE A 22 17.13 21.26 -1.57
CA PHE A 22 16.33 20.26 -0.88
C PHE A 22 17.22 19.27 -0.13
N LYS A 23 16.95 19.07 1.17
CA LYS A 23 17.56 17.99 1.94
C LYS A 23 17.28 16.67 1.23
N ARG A 24 18.34 15.96 0.82
CA ARG A 24 18.24 14.57 0.37
C ARG A 24 17.69 13.71 1.51
N LEU A 25 16.60 13.00 1.24
CA LEU A 25 15.93 12.13 2.23
C LEU A 25 16.29 10.67 1.99
N LYS A 26 16.27 9.88 3.06
CA LYS A 26 16.23 8.42 3.01
C LYS A 26 14.79 7.92 3.07
N ILE A 27 14.31 7.34 1.99
CA ILE A 27 12.93 6.89 1.82
C ILE A 27 12.89 5.37 1.73
N ILE A 28 11.99 4.72 2.48
CA ILE A 28 11.70 3.30 2.31
C ILE A 28 10.24 3.06 1.91
N HIS A 29 10.01 2.47 0.75
CA HIS A 29 8.70 2.00 0.33
C HIS A 29 8.41 0.63 0.93
N PHE A 30 7.29 0.49 1.63
CA PHE A 30 6.83 -0.78 2.19
C PHE A 30 5.71 -1.35 1.35
N PHE A 31 5.97 -2.49 0.74
CA PHE A 31 5.02 -3.21 -0.10
C PHE A 31 4.63 -4.55 0.58
N PRO A 32 3.38 -4.72 1.07
CA PRO A 32 2.97 -5.85 1.89
C PRO A 32 2.92 -7.19 1.16
N TRP A 33 2.66 -7.16 -0.14
CA TRP A 33 2.59 -8.31 -1.02
C TRP A 33 3.30 -7.94 -2.31
N SER A 34 3.81 -8.92 -3.06
CA SER A 34 4.36 -8.66 -4.39
C SER A 34 4.10 -9.86 -5.27
N SER A 35 3.72 -9.64 -6.53
CA SER A 35 3.65 -10.66 -7.56
C SER A 35 4.62 -10.31 -8.69
N TRP A 36 5.92 -10.38 -8.39
CA TRP A 36 6.96 -10.01 -9.34
C TRP A 36 6.95 -10.83 -10.63
N GLY A 37 6.36 -12.04 -10.60
CA GLY A 37 6.15 -12.86 -11.81
C GLY A 37 5.17 -12.28 -12.83
N THR A 38 4.28 -11.36 -12.44
CA THR A 38 3.26 -10.78 -13.34
C THR A 38 3.32 -9.26 -13.48
N LEU A 39 4.14 -8.58 -12.67
CA LEU A 39 4.28 -7.10 -12.62
C LEU A 39 2.93 -6.38 -12.73
N GLY A 40 2.12 -6.53 -11.68
CA GLY A 40 0.83 -5.86 -11.54
C GLY A 40 0.92 -4.33 -11.54
N GLY A 41 -0.25 -3.69 -11.48
CA GLY A 41 -0.34 -2.21 -11.50
C GLY A 41 0.36 -1.56 -10.31
N THR A 42 0.27 -2.16 -9.12
CA THR A 42 0.91 -1.63 -7.91
C THR A 42 2.43 -1.77 -7.98
N GLU A 43 2.93 -2.92 -8.43
CA GLU A 43 4.36 -3.17 -8.64
C GLU A 43 4.96 -2.11 -9.56
N LYS A 44 4.34 -1.91 -10.74
CA LYS A 44 4.78 -0.90 -11.73
C LYS A 44 4.76 0.50 -11.14
N TYR A 45 3.70 0.85 -10.41
CA TYR A 45 3.60 2.15 -9.75
C TYR A 45 4.74 2.38 -8.76
N ILE A 46 5.02 1.41 -7.88
CA ILE A 46 6.05 1.53 -6.84
C ILE A 46 7.44 1.63 -7.47
N LEU A 47 7.71 0.84 -8.51
CA LEU A 47 8.97 0.91 -9.26
C LEU A 47 9.18 2.28 -9.90
N GLU A 48 8.15 2.82 -10.57
CA GLU A 48 8.26 4.13 -11.22
C GLU A 48 8.43 5.26 -10.21
N ILE A 49 7.66 5.29 -9.11
CA ILE A 49 7.82 6.34 -8.10
C ILE A 49 9.19 6.27 -7.43
N ALA A 50 9.69 5.06 -7.11
CA ALA A 50 11.01 4.88 -6.53
C ALA A 50 12.11 5.35 -7.47
N ARG A 51 12.00 5.03 -8.77
CA ARG A 51 12.93 5.50 -9.81
C ARG A 51 12.96 7.02 -9.87
N TYR A 52 11.81 7.69 -9.92
CA TYR A 52 11.78 9.17 -9.94
C TYR A 52 12.33 9.78 -8.66
N GLN A 53 12.00 9.21 -7.49
CA GLN A 53 12.52 9.72 -6.21
C GLN A 53 14.02 9.49 -6.07
N SER A 54 14.57 8.40 -6.62
CA SER A 54 16.00 8.11 -6.53
C SER A 54 16.90 9.09 -7.29
N GLU A 55 16.34 9.90 -8.19
CA GLU A 55 17.09 10.97 -8.85
C GLU A 55 17.55 12.05 -7.85
N ILE A 56 16.91 12.13 -6.68
CA ILE A 56 17.09 13.20 -5.68
C ILE A 56 17.17 12.71 -4.23
N HIS A 57 16.78 11.48 -3.96
CA HIS A 57 16.67 10.86 -2.64
C HIS A 57 17.37 9.50 -2.62
N ASP A 58 17.71 9.01 -1.44
CA ASP A 58 18.18 7.64 -1.28
C ASP A 58 16.95 6.76 -1.01
N VAL A 59 16.62 5.89 -1.96
CA VAL A 59 15.34 5.16 -1.98
C VAL A 59 15.59 3.66 -1.87
N SER A 60 14.85 3.04 -0.95
CA SER A 60 14.79 1.60 -0.77
C SER A 60 13.35 1.11 -0.95
N ILE A 61 13.18 -0.08 -1.51
CA ILE A 61 11.90 -0.80 -1.50
C ILE A 61 12.06 -2.05 -0.62
N VAL A 62 11.08 -2.29 0.25
CA VAL A 62 10.91 -3.54 1.00
C VAL A 62 9.65 -4.27 0.56
N TYR A 63 9.75 -5.59 0.40
CA TYR A 63 8.68 -6.45 -0.07
C TYR A 63 8.84 -7.88 0.50
N PRO A 64 7.78 -8.70 0.61
CA PRO A 64 7.90 -10.09 1.03
C PRO A 64 8.58 -10.93 -0.04
N LEU A 65 9.52 -11.79 0.37
CA LEU A 65 10.17 -12.73 -0.53
C LEU A 65 9.21 -13.85 -0.92
N GLN A 66 8.79 -13.91 -2.18
CA GLN A 66 8.01 -15.03 -2.74
C GLN A 66 8.90 -15.88 -3.64
N ASN A 67 9.56 -16.90 -3.08
CA ASN A 67 10.53 -17.79 -3.73
C ASN A 67 11.73 -17.07 -4.39
N GLN A 68 12.94 -17.60 -4.17
CA GLN A 68 14.19 -17.00 -4.66
C GLN A 68 14.28 -16.86 -6.20
N GLN A 69 13.41 -17.55 -6.95
CA GLN A 69 13.47 -17.63 -8.42
C GLN A 69 13.07 -16.34 -9.15
N HIS A 70 12.42 -15.35 -8.51
CA HIS A 70 11.97 -14.11 -9.17
C HIS A 70 12.88 -12.89 -8.92
N ILE A 71 14.02 -13.07 -8.24
CA ILE A 71 14.93 -11.99 -7.83
C ILE A 71 15.64 -11.33 -9.03
N GLU A 72 15.73 -12.01 -10.18
CA GLU A 72 16.51 -11.52 -11.32
C GLU A 72 15.84 -10.40 -12.14
N ILE A 73 14.55 -10.12 -11.92
CA ILE A 73 13.77 -9.19 -12.78
C ILE A 73 13.98 -7.71 -12.38
N ILE A 74 14.58 -7.43 -11.22
CA ILE A 74 14.60 -6.06 -10.70
C ILE A 74 16.03 -5.64 -10.35
N LYS A 75 16.50 -4.58 -11.01
CA LYS A 75 17.85 -4.04 -10.82
C LYS A 75 18.13 -3.86 -9.32
N LYS A 76 19.18 -4.52 -8.82
CA LYS A 76 19.63 -4.51 -7.40
C LYS A 76 19.89 -3.12 -6.80
N GLU A 77 19.83 -2.05 -7.60
CA GLU A 77 20.15 -0.68 -7.20
C GLU A 77 19.14 -0.06 -6.20
N TYR A 78 17.88 -0.51 -6.15
CA TYR A 78 16.82 0.13 -5.34
C TYR A 78 16.22 -0.75 -4.23
N PHE A 79 16.69 -1.99 -4.06
CA PHE A 79 16.01 -2.98 -3.20
C PHE A 79 16.79 -3.23 -1.94
N THR A 80 16.11 -3.04 -0.80
CA THR A 80 16.56 -3.58 0.47
C THR A 80 15.72 -4.81 0.75
N GLU A 81 16.30 -5.99 0.56
CA GLU A 81 15.63 -7.24 0.83
C GLU A 81 15.35 -7.37 2.33
N ILE A 82 14.07 -7.47 2.68
CA ILE A 82 13.66 -7.91 4.00
C ILE A 82 12.58 -8.95 3.80
N ILE A 83 12.76 -10.08 4.47
CA ILE A 83 11.77 -11.13 4.48
C ILE A 83 10.60 -10.66 5.34
N LEU A 84 9.57 -10.11 4.70
CA LEU A 84 8.29 -9.82 5.33
C LEU A 84 7.40 -11.07 5.30
N PRO A 85 6.57 -11.28 6.34
CA PRO A 85 5.55 -12.31 6.30
C PRO A 85 4.51 -11.94 5.24
N ASP A 86 4.30 -12.84 4.28
CA ASP A 86 3.15 -12.89 3.37
C ASP A 86 1.85 -12.71 4.16
N SER A 87 1.01 -11.90 3.53
CA SER A 87 -0.29 -11.43 3.97
C SER A 87 -1.34 -12.49 4.28
N ASN A 88 -1.10 -13.77 3.98
CA ASN A 88 -2.07 -14.84 4.21
C ASN A 88 -1.88 -15.48 5.61
N PRO A 89 -2.80 -15.25 6.58
CA PRO A 89 -2.66 -15.69 7.96
C PRO A 89 -3.02 -17.15 8.18
N THR A 90 -3.24 -17.94 7.12
CA THR A 90 -3.35 -19.40 7.30
C THR A 90 -2.01 -19.90 7.82
N ALA A 91 -2.00 -20.30 9.09
CA ALA A 91 -0.86 -20.66 9.92
C ALA A 91 0.16 -21.65 9.30
N ASN A 92 -0.14 -22.26 8.15
CA ASN A 92 0.63 -23.35 7.57
C ASN A 92 1.73 -22.93 6.58
N LYS A 93 1.70 -21.73 5.98
CA LYS A 93 2.82 -21.31 5.10
C LYS A 93 4.05 -20.85 5.89
N TRP A 94 3.87 -20.31 7.10
CA TRP A 94 4.93 -19.77 7.95
C TRP A 94 5.76 -20.83 8.65
N ILE A 95 5.10 -21.89 9.14
CA ILE A 95 5.80 -23.06 9.69
C ILE A 95 6.68 -23.70 8.61
N ALA A 96 6.23 -23.72 7.35
CA ALA A 96 6.99 -24.27 6.23
C ALA A 96 8.27 -23.48 5.88
N TYR A 97 8.34 -22.18 6.22
CA TYR A 97 9.54 -21.34 6.03
C TYR A 97 10.30 -21.04 7.33
N GLY A 98 9.83 -21.51 8.49
CA GLY A 98 10.52 -21.41 9.78
C GLY A 98 10.58 -20.02 10.43
N ILE A 99 9.88 -19.00 9.92
CA ILE A 99 9.97 -17.62 10.43
C ILE A 99 8.74 -17.27 11.26
N LYS A 100 8.95 -16.83 12.51
CA LYS A 100 7.87 -16.34 13.38
C LYS A 100 7.57 -14.87 13.09
N TYR A 101 6.31 -14.48 13.16
CA TYR A 101 5.86 -13.10 12.96
C TYR A 101 6.62 -12.07 13.84
N SER A 102 6.96 -12.45 15.08
CA SER A 102 7.75 -11.64 16.00
C SER A 102 9.16 -11.33 15.48
N GLU A 103 9.77 -12.26 14.75
CA GLU A 103 11.12 -12.12 14.20
C GLU A 103 11.14 -11.14 13.02
N ALA A 104 10.08 -11.12 12.21
CA ALA A 104 9.95 -10.17 11.12
C ALA A 104 9.74 -8.72 11.60
N ALA A 105 8.91 -8.52 12.62
CA ALA A 105 8.73 -7.20 13.23
C ALA A 105 10.02 -6.66 13.86
N ALA A 106 10.78 -7.53 14.55
CA ALA A 106 12.09 -7.17 15.11
C ALA A 106 13.12 -6.86 14.00
N SER A 107 13.11 -7.63 12.92
CA SER A 107 14.00 -7.41 11.77
C SER A 107 13.70 -6.08 11.08
N TRP A 108 12.41 -5.72 10.94
CA TRP A 108 11.99 -4.41 10.48
C TRP A 108 12.51 -3.29 11.37
N GLU A 109 12.29 -3.36 12.68
CA GLU A 109 12.76 -2.34 13.63
C GLU A 109 14.27 -2.17 13.56
N LYS A 110 15.03 -3.28 13.48
CA LYS A 110 16.48 -3.27 13.30
C LYS A 110 16.87 -2.57 11.99
N LEU A 111 16.21 -2.90 10.88
CA LEU A 111 16.50 -2.29 9.59
C LEU A 111 16.33 -0.77 9.62
N ILE A 112 15.15 -0.30 10.06
CA ILE A 112 14.88 1.15 10.03
C ILE A 112 15.80 1.92 10.98
N THR A 113 16.23 1.30 12.09
CA THR A 113 17.21 1.88 13.02
C THR A 113 18.58 2.02 12.37
N LEU A 114 19.09 0.94 11.77
CA LEU A 114 20.44 0.90 11.21
C LEU A 114 20.60 1.85 10.02
N ASN A 115 19.58 1.91 9.16
CA ASN A 115 19.64 2.69 7.93
C ASN A 115 19.28 4.17 8.12
N LYS A 116 18.68 4.52 9.27
CA LYS A 116 18.25 5.88 9.62
C LYS A 116 17.37 6.52 8.54
N TYR A 117 16.30 5.82 8.14
CA TYR A 117 15.35 6.36 7.18
C TYR A 117 14.66 7.63 7.73
N ASP A 118 14.43 8.63 6.89
CA ASP A 118 13.65 9.82 7.24
C ASP A 118 12.14 9.55 7.07
N LEU A 119 11.78 8.67 6.13
CA LEU A 119 10.41 8.46 5.70
C LEU A 119 10.15 7.00 5.32
N VAL A 120 8.99 6.48 5.69
CA VAL A 120 8.43 5.23 5.16
C VAL A 120 7.12 5.50 4.42
N HIS A 121 6.99 4.90 3.24
CA HIS A 121 5.79 4.96 2.41
C HIS A 121 5.13 3.58 2.33
N PHE A 122 4.05 3.38 3.08
CA PHE A 122 3.26 2.15 3.02
C PHE A 122 2.33 2.16 1.82
N HIS A 123 2.41 1.10 1.01
CA HIS A 123 1.53 0.87 -0.14
C HIS A 123 0.55 -0.25 0.19
N CYS A 124 -0.75 0.00 0.14
CA CYS A 124 -1.78 -0.91 0.67
C CYS A 124 -1.67 -1.15 2.18
N TYR A 125 -2.80 -1.53 2.78
CA TYR A 125 -2.87 -1.88 4.19
C TYR A 125 -3.49 -3.27 4.36
N GLU A 126 -2.80 -4.08 5.14
CA GLU A 126 -3.26 -5.34 5.68
C GLU A 126 -3.08 -5.31 7.20
N PRO A 127 -3.95 -5.98 7.98
CA PRO A 127 -3.93 -5.88 9.44
C PRO A 127 -2.57 -6.21 10.08
N TYR A 128 -1.81 -7.14 9.50
CA TYR A 128 -0.49 -7.52 10.00
C TYR A 128 0.57 -6.41 9.84
N GLN A 129 0.30 -5.33 9.09
CA GLN A 129 1.22 -4.21 8.97
C GLN A 129 1.24 -3.31 10.21
N LEU A 130 0.26 -3.42 11.11
CA LEU A 130 0.12 -2.52 12.26
C LEU A 130 1.37 -2.47 13.16
N PRO A 131 2.04 -3.58 13.51
CA PRO A 131 3.30 -3.53 14.26
C PRO A 131 4.44 -2.82 13.53
N TYR A 132 4.55 -2.98 12.20
CA TYR A 132 5.57 -2.29 11.38
C TYR A 132 5.35 -0.78 11.39
N ILE A 133 4.08 -0.35 11.27
CA ILE A 133 3.68 1.05 11.35
C ILE A 133 4.01 1.63 12.74
N LYS A 134 3.72 0.88 13.82
CA LYS A 134 4.06 1.28 15.19
C LYS A 134 5.57 1.41 15.41
N ALA A 135 6.37 0.49 14.88
CA ALA A 135 7.83 0.55 14.96
C ALA A 135 8.39 1.79 14.24
N ALA A 136 7.89 2.09 13.03
CA ALA A 136 8.26 3.31 12.32
C ALA A 136 7.88 4.58 13.10
N ARG A 137 6.69 4.59 13.74
CA ARG A 137 6.26 5.71 14.61
C ARG A 137 7.20 5.92 15.80
N LYS A 138 7.57 4.83 16.48
CA LYS A 138 8.47 4.84 17.64
C LYS A 138 9.83 5.47 17.32
N GLN A 139 10.28 5.33 16.07
CA GLN A 139 11.52 5.93 15.57
C GLN A 139 11.33 7.31 14.92
N ALA A 140 10.14 7.90 15.05
CA ALA A 140 9.80 9.22 14.53
C ALA A 140 9.94 9.41 13.00
N LEU A 141 10.06 8.33 12.20
CA LEU A 141 10.06 8.39 10.72
C LEU A 141 8.82 9.09 10.22
N LYS A 142 8.82 9.91 9.17
CA LYS A 142 7.56 10.32 8.54
C LYS A 142 6.87 9.13 7.88
N ILE A 143 5.55 8.99 8.07
CA ILE A 143 4.78 7.86 7.53
C ILE A 143 3.76 8.39 6.52
N ILE A 144 3.97 8.00 5.26
CA ILE A 144 3.02 8.20 4.16
C ILE A 144 2.31 6.88 3.88
N PHE A 145 1.02 6.95 3.58
CA PHE A 145 0.23 5.79 3.17
C PHE A 145 -0.46 6.02 1.83
N THR A 146 -0.40 5.05 0.92
CA THR A 146 -1.19 5.04 -0.33
C THR A 146 -2.05 3.78 -0.42
N PRO A 147 -3.38 3.89 -0.38
CA PRO A 147 -4.25 2.76 -0.67
C PRO A 147 -4.32 2.54 -2.19
N HIS A 148 -3.74 1.44 -2.69
CA HIS A 148 -3.85 1.07 -4.11
C HIS A 148 -5.07 0.22 -4.43
N ILE A 149 -5.57 -0.49 -3.42
CA ILE A 149 -6.70 -1.39 -3.54
C ILE A 149 -7.89 -0.84 -2.76
N VAL A 150 -9.06 -1.03 -3.33
CA VAL A 150 -10.38 -0.63 -2.79
C VAL A 150 -10.91 -1.64 -1.77
N ASN A 151 -10.07 -2.56 -1.30
CA ASN A 151 -10.43 -3.66 -0.42
C ASN A 151 -10.89 -3.21 0.99
N PHE A 152 -10.70 -1.93 1.34
CA PHE A 152 -11.27 -1.30 2.54
C PHE A 152 -12.75 -0.97 2.41
N THR A 153 -13.23 -0.87 1.16
CA THR A 153 -14.55 -0.35 0.80
C THR A 153 -15.37 -1.35 -0.02
N CYS A 154 -14.71 -2.35 -0.59
CA CYS A 154 -15.33 -3.31 -1.49
C CYS A 154 -14.70 -4.70 -1.28
N THR A 155 -15.49 -5.66 -0.84
CA THR A 155 -15.08 -7.08 -0.73
C THR A 155 -14.77 -7.71 -2.08
N ASN A 156 -15.38 -7.21 -3.18
CA ASN A 156 -15.01 -7.65 -4.53
C ASN A 156 -13.62 -7.18 -4.95
N GLY A 157 -13.07 -6.13 -4.33
CA GLY A 157 -11.73 -5.62 -4.59
C GLY A 157 -11.56 -4.80 -5.87
N ASN A 158 -12.62 -4.58 -6.64
CA ASN A 158 -12.57 -3.88 -7.93
C ASN A 158 -13.67 -2.84 -8.16
N LEU A 159 -14.54 -2.58 -7.17
CA LEU A 159 -15.70 -1.68 -7.31
C LEU A 159 -16.62 -2.04 -8.48
N ILE A 160 -16.70 -3.31 -8.88
CA ILE A 160 -17.67 -3.80 -9.86
C ILE A 160 -18.78 -4.54 -9.14
N ASN A 161 -20.03 -4.15 -9.40
CA ASN A 161 -21.20 -4.84 -8.89
C ASN A 161 -21.27 -6.25 -9.49
N GLY A 162 -21.33 -7.26 -8.63
CA GLY A 162 -21.37 -8.66 -9.04
C GLY A 162 -22.58 -8.96 -9.92
N LEU A 163 -23.74 -8.37 -9.60
CA LEU A 163 -25.04 -8.67 -10.19
C LEU A 163 -25.17 -8.22 -11.65
N ASP A 164 -24.89 -6.94 -11.90
CA ASP A 164 -25.17 -6.26 -13.18
C ASP A 164 -23.89 -5.75 -13.88
N LYS A 165 -22.72 -5.99 -13.29
CA LYS A 165 -21.40 -5.52 -13.76
C LYS A 165 -21.25 -4.00 -13.83
N SER A 166 -22.15 -3.23 -13.21
CA SER A 166 -22.03 -1.78 -13.16
C SER A 166 -20.85 -1.35 -12.26
N VAL A 167 -20.36 -0.13 -12.49
CA VAL A 167 -19.40 0.52 -11.58
C VAL A 167 -20.12 0.86 -10.28
N CYS A 168 -19.51 0.51 -9.15
CA CYS A 168 -19.98 0.80 -7.80
C CYS A 168 -19.36 2.11 -7.29
N ASP A 169 -20.14 2.89 -6.55
CA ASP A 169 -19.71 4.13 -5.88
C ASP A 169 -18.79 3.91 -4.67
N GLY A 170 -18.56 2.66 -4.26
CA GLY A 170 -17.71 2.30 -3.12
C GLY A 170 -18.30 2.59 -1.75
N GLU A 171 -19.55 3.02 -1.65
CA GLU A 171 -20.23 3.15 -0.37
C GLU A 171 -20.58 1.77 0.22
N ILE A 172 -20.27 1.58 1.50
CA ILE A 172 -20.51 0.31 2.20
C ILE A 172 -21.96 0.28 2.70
N LEU A 173 -22.88 -0.17 1.84
CA LEU A 173 -24.27 -0.46 2.20
C LEU A 173 -24.46 -1.97 2.40
N VAL A 174 -24.72 -2.41 3.63
CA VAL A 174 -24.80 -3.84 4.03
C VAL A 174 -25.64 -4.67 3.05
N ASN A 175 -26.86 -4.23 2.73
CA ASN A 175 -27.76 -4.95 1.83
C ASN A 175 -27.25 -5.01 0.39
N ARG A 176 -26.66 -3.91 -0.13
CA ARG A 176 -26.08 -3.85 -1.48
C ARG A 176 -24.84 -4.72 -1.60
N CYS A 177 -23.93 -4.61 -0.63
CA CYS A 177 -22.70 -5.39 -0.57
C CYS A 177 -23.00 -6.89 -0.45
N ASN A 178 -23.97 -7.29 0.39
CA ASN A 178 -24.39 -8.68 0.50
C ASN A 178 -24.94 -9.24 -0.82
N LYS A 179 -25.79 -8.49 -1.51
CA LYS A 179 -26.31 -8.91 -2.82
C LYS A 179 -25.21 -9.11 -3.85
N CYS A 180 -24.25 -8.18 -3.88
CA CYS A 180 -23.07 -8.24 -4.74
C CYS A 180 -22.19 -9.48 -4.46
N LEU A 181 -22.05 -9.85 -3.18
CA LEU A 181 -21.27 -11.00 -2.74
C LEU A 181 -21.92 -12.35 -3.06
N ASN A 182 -23.22 -12.48 -2.76
CA ASN A 182 -24.01 -13.68 -3.03
C ASN A 182 -24.00 -14.09 -4.51
N TYR A 183 -23.77 -13.14 -5.41
CA TYR A 183 -23.65 -13.45 -6.84
C TYR A 183 -22.31 -14.13 -7.17
N ARG A 184 -21.23 -13.78 -6.47
CA ARG A 184 -19.87 -14.22 -6.79
C ARG A 184 -19.51 -15.54 -6.11
N GLU A 185 -19.92 -15.71 -4.86
CA GLU A 185 -19.83 -16.97 -4.13
C GLU A 185 -21.17 -17.68 -4.28
N GLN A 186 -21.21 -18.77 -5.04
CA GLN A 186 -22.31 -19.72 -4.93
C GLN A 186 -22.29 -20.29 -3.49
N ASN A 187 -23.00 -19.64 -2.56
CA ASN A 187 -23.74 -20.21 -1.42
C ASN A 187 -23.58 -19.60 0.01
N THR A 188 -24.74 -19.52 0.66
CA THR A 188 -25.11 -19.48 2.09
C THR A 188 -25.08 -18.14 2.86
N PRO A 189 -26.14 -17.84 3.66
CA PRO A 189 -26.23 -16.66 4.53
C PRO A 189 -25.05 -16.47 5.50
N VAL A 190 -24.39 -17.55 5.92
CA VAL A 190 -23.26 -17.55 6.87
C VAL A 190 -22.01 -16.92 6.25
N GLY A 191 -21.78 -17.12 4.95
CA GLY A 191 -20.65 -16.51 4.23
C GLY A 191 -20.72 -14.98 4.25
N ASN A 192 -21.91 -14.41 3.99
CA ASN A 192 -22.12 -12.95 3.95
C ASN A 192 -21.84 -12.28 5.30
N LEU A 193 -22.30 -12.87 6.40
CA LEU A 193 -22.08 -12.31 7.74
C LEU A 193 -20.58 -12.27 8.07
N LYS A 194 -19.84 -13.35 7.76
CA LYS A 194 -18.39 -13.40 7.93
C LYS A 194 -17.67 -12.32 7.13
N GLN A 195 -18.13 -12.04 5.90
CA GLN A 195 -17.53 -10.99 5.07
C GLN A 195 -17.80 -9.58 5.60
N ILE A 196 -19.01 -9.30 6.10
CA ILE A 196 -19.32 -8.00 6.74
C ILE A 196 -18.49 -7.80 8.01
N ILE A 197 -18.37 -8.84 8.84
CA ILE A 197 -17.51 -8.82 10.03
C ILE A 197 -16.07 -8.53 9.62
N ASN A 198 -15.57 -9.18 8.57
CA ASN A 198 -14.23 -8.93 8.03
C ASN A 198 -14.05 -7.50 7.54
N LEU A 199 -15.00 -6.92 6.80
CA LEU A 199 -14.95 -5.52 6.38
C LEU A 199 -14.93 -4.57 7.59
N SER A 200 -15.77 -4.85 8.58
CA SER A 200 -15.84 -4.05 9.82
C SER A 200 -14.53 -4.12 10.60
N PHE A 201 -13.93 -5.31 10.69
CA PHE A 201 -12.64 -5.54 11.33
C PHE A 201 -11.50 -4.87 10.56
N LYS A 202 -11.47 -4.99 9.23
CA LYS A 202 -10.50 -4.28 8.37
C LYS A 202 -10.62 -2.77 8.54
N LYS A 203 -11.84 -2.23 8.52
CA LYS A 203 -12.13 -0.81 8.75
C LYS A 203 -11.65 -0.34 10.12
N TRP A 204 -11.91 -1.12 11.16
CA TRP A 204 -11.47 -0.78 12.52
C TRP A 204 -9.94 -0.80 12.66
N ASN A 205 -9.28 -1.83 12.14
CA ASN A 205 -7.81 -1.91 12.14
C ASN A 205 -7.18 -0.79 11.31
N PHE A 206 -7.74 -0.50 10.14
CA PHE A 206 -7.30 0.60 9.32
C PHE A 206 -7.44 1.93 10.06
N LYS A 207 -8.58 2.19 10.72
CA LYS A 207 -8.78 3.39 11.54
C LYS A 207 -7.76 3.53 12.67
N LYS A 208 -7.33 2.41 13.27
CA LYS A 208 -6.21 2.43 14.23
C LYS A 208 -4.89 2.80 13.56
N ALA A 209 -4.63 2.24 12.37
CA ALA A 209 -3.43 2.54 11.60
C ALA A 209 -3.40 4.01 11.14
N THR A 210 -4.52 4.58 10.70
CA THR A 210 -4.58 5.97 10.18
C THR A 210 -4.12 7.02 11.16
N ASN A 211 -4.28 6.79 12.48
CA ASN A 211 -3.78 7.72 13.49
C ASN A 211 -2.24 7.80 13.54
N ASN A 212 -1.54 6.88 12.87
CA ASN A 212 -0.08 6.84 12.82
C ASN A 212 0.47 7.44 11.52
N PHE A 213 -0.38 7.73 10.53
CA PHE A 213 0.04 8.26 9.24
C PHE A 213 0.09 9.78 9.31
N ASP A 214 1.22 10.39 8.93
CA ASP A 214 1.30 11.84 8.77
C ASP A 214 0.50 12.29 7.54
N LYS A 215 0.50 11.44 6.50
CA LYS A 215 -0.13 11.74 5.21
C LYS A 215 -0.73 10.50 4.58
N ILE A 216 -1.89 10.66 3.96
CA ILE A 216 -2.52 9.64 3.12
C ILE A 216 -2.62 10.22 1.71
N MET A 217 -1.96 9.58 0.75
CA MET A 217 -2.02 9.92 -0.66
C MET A 217 -3.01 9.01 -1.36
N VAL A 218 -3.97 9.59 -2.06
CA VAL A 218 -5.02 8.87 -2.80
C VAL A 218 -4.81 9.02 -4.30
N LEU A 219 -5.11 7.97 -5.06
CA LEU A 219 -4.85 7.94 -6.50
C LEU A 219 -5.75 8.90 -7.30
N ASN A 220 -6.95 9.20 -6.80
CA ASN A 220 -7.88 10.14 -7.43
C ASN A 220 -8.89 10.70 -6.41
N GLU A 221 -9.57 11.79 -6.79
CA GLU A 221 -10.53 12.48 -5.94
C GLU A 221 -11.77 11.64 -5.62
N HIS A 222 -12.21 10.81 -6.56
CA HIS A 222 -13.35 9.92 -6.34
C HIS A 222 -13.07 8.99 -5.17
N TYR A 223 -11.92 8.31 -5.18
CA TYR A 223 -11.53 7.40 -4.10
C TYR A 223 -11.30 8.12 -2.77
N ALA A 224 -10.77 9.35 -2.81
CA ALA A 224 -10.73 10.22 -1.63
C ALA A 224 -12.12 10.43 -1.03
N GLY A 225 -13.12 10.69 -1.88
CA GLY A 225 -14.52 10.82 -1.51
C GLY A 225 -15.05 9.55 -0.85
N VAL A 226 -14.78 8.39 -1.45
CA VAL A 226 -15.19 7.09 -0.90
C VAL A 226 -14.62 6.86 0.51
N LEU A 227 -13.34 7.14 0.73
CA LEU A 227 -12.70 6.96 2.04
C LEU A 227 -13.26 7.91 3.11
N VAL A 228 -13.56 9.16 2.74
CA VAL A 228 -14.18 10.14 3.65
C VAL A 228 -15.63 9.76 3.97
N HIS A 229 -16.42 9.45 2.93
CA HIS A 229 -17.83 9.08 3.07
C HIS A 229 -18.01 7.87 3.98
N ASN A 230 -17.16 6.86 3.81
CA ASN A 230 -17.17 5.66 4.65
C ASN A 230 -16.59 5.87 6.06
N LYS A 231 -16.24 7.11 6.45
CA LYS A 231 -15.61 7.44 7.75
C LYS A 231 -14.32 6.66 8.00
N ILE A 232 -13.62 6.30 6.93
CA ILE A 232 -12.31 5.64 6.95
C ILE A 232 -11.23 6.71 7.17
N MET A 233 -11.41 7.90 6.59
CA MET A 233 -10.59 9.09 6.82
C MET A 233 -11.42 10.25 7.36
N LYS A 234 -10.81 11.09 8.20
CA LYS A 234 -11.48 12.28 8.79
C LYS A 234 -11.53 13.48 7.86
N LYS A 235 -10.58 13.62 6.93
CA LYS A 235 -10.48 14.74 5.98
C LYS A 235 -9.88 14.25 4.66
N LYS A 236 -10.17 14.95 3.55
CA LYS A 236 -9.41 14.79 2.30
C LYS A 236 -7.97 15.24 2.58
N LEU A 237 -7.01 14.36 2.36
CA LEU A 237 -5.58 14.67 2.42
C LEU A 237 -5.03 14.51 1.00
N PHE A 238 -4.29 15.53 0.56
CA PHE A 238 -3.61 15.61 -0.74
C PHE A 238 -2.18 15.15 -0.56
#